data_AF-A0A847MPV6-F1
#
_entry.id   AF-A0A847MPV6-F1
#
_cell.length_a   1.000
_cell.length_b   1.000
_cell.length_c   1.000
_cell.angle_alpha   90.00
_cell.angle_beta   90.00
_cell.angle_gamma   90.00
#
_symmetry.space_group_name_H-M   'P 1'
#
loop_
_entity.id
_entity.type
_entity.pdbx_description
1 polymer ?
#
loop_
_entity_poly.entity_id
_entity_poly.type
_entity_poly.pdbx_seq_one_letter_code
_entity_poly.pdbx_strand_id
1 'polypeptide(L)' 'MKLNRLTRVFLLALSLVGAVSMTACNTIGGAGEDIQAGGEAIERAAEG' A
#
# COMPACT_ATOMS: atom_id res chain seq x y z
N MET A 1 -31.21 15.26 -1.00
CA MET A 1 -31.01 13.80 -0.79
C MET A 1 -30.88 13.51 0.69
N LYS A 2 -31.76 12.69 1.28
CA LYS A 2 -31.56 12.16 2.64
C LYS A 2 -30.65 10.95 2.55
N LEU A 3 -29.40 11.11 2.97
CA LEU A 3 -28.42 10.03 2.95
C LEU A 3 -28.67 9.09 4.14
N ASN A 4 -28.92 7.81 3.85
CA ASN A 4 -29.17 6.80 4.87
C ASN A 4 -27.89 6.53 5.71
N ARG A 5 -28.06 5.97 6.92
CA ARG A 5 -26.95 5.71 7.85
C ARG A 5 -25.87 4.83 7.22
N LEU A 6 -26.26 3.80 6.46
CA LEU A 6 -25.34 2.84 5.85
C LEU A 6 -24.47 3.49 4.76
N THR A 7 -25.06 4.29 3.88
CA THR A 7 -24.38 5.05 2.83
C THR A 7 -23.41 6.05 3.42
N ARG A 8 -23.73 6.69 4.55
CA ARG A 8 -22.78 7.57 5.25
C ARG A 8 -21.55 6.80 5.75
N VAL A 9 -21.77 5.66 6.40
CA VAL A 9 -20.67 4.81 6.89
C VAL A 9 -19.82 4.29 5.73
N PHE A 10 -20.47 3.87 4.64
CA PHE A 10 -19.78 3.41 3.44
C PHE A 10 -18.91 4.51 2.81
N LEU A 11 -19.45 5.72 2.65
CA LEU A 11 -18.67 6.84 2.12
C LEU A 11 -17.49 7.24 3.03
N LEU A 12 -17.69 7.20 4.35
CA LEU A 12 -16.60 7.42 5.31
C LEU A 12 -15.51 6.35 5.16
N ALA A 13 -15.88 5.07 5.09
CA ALA A 13 -14.91 3.99 4.87
C ALA A 13 -14.15 4.17 3.55
N LEU A 14 -14.85 4.51 2.46
CA LEU A 14 -14.24 4.75 1.16
C LEU A 14 -13.24 5.93 1.20
N SER A 15 -13.60 7.01 1.90
CA SER A 15 -12.72 8.18 2.08
C SER A 15 -11.44 7.84 2.87
N LEU A 16 -11.57 6.97 3.88
CA LEU A 16 -10.44 6.53 4.70
C LEU A 16 -9.47 5.68 3.89
N VAL A 17 -9.99 4.73 3.11
CA VAL A 17 -9.18 3.89 2.21
C VAL A 17 -8.47 4.75 1.16
N GLY A 18 -9.18 5.71 0.56
CA GLY A 18 -8.59 6.64 -0.42
C GLY A 18 -7.42 7.45 0.16
N ALA A 19 -7.57 7.94 1.40
CA ALA A 19 -6.52 8.70 2.08
C ALA A 19 -5.25 7.85 2.33
N VAL A 20 -5.41 6.61 2.79
CA VAL A 20 -4.29 5.68 3.01
C VAL A 20 -3.60 5.33 1.69
N SER A 21 -4.36 5.08 0.62
CA SER A 21 -3.80 4.77 -0.70
C SER A 21 -2.96 5.92 -1.28
N MET A 22 -3.32 7.19 -1.01
CA MET A 22 -2.50 8.34 -1.44
C MET A 22 -1.16 8.42 -0.71
N THR A 23 -1.11 8.05 0.57
CA THR A 23 0.15 7.98 1.33
C THR A 23 1.00 6.76 0.96
N ALA A 24 0.38 5.69 0.45
CA ALA A 24 1.05 4.45 0.07
C ALA A 24 2.03 4.62 -1.11
N CYS A 25 1.83 5.61 -1.98
CA CYS A 25 2.75 5.90 -3.09
C CYS A 25 4.21 6.15 -2.61
N ASN A 26 4.40 6.67 -1.39
CA ASN A 26 5.73 6.92 -0.84
C ASN A 26 6.31 5.73 -0.06
N THR A 27 5.50 4.75 0.36
CA THR A 27 5.95 3.56 1.12
C THR A 27 6.35 2.39 0.20
N ILE A 28 5.67 2.24 -0.94
CA ILE A 28 5.94 1.17 -1.90
C ILE A 28 7.36 1.29 -2.48
N GLY A 29 7.91 2.51 -2.60
CA GLY A 29 9.29 2.72 -3.05
C GLY A 29 10.31 2.08 -2.11
N GLY A 30 10.22 2.34 -0.80
CA GLY A 30 11.11 1.74 0.19
C GLY A 30 10.98 0.22 0.28
N ALA A 31 9.74 -0.30 0.26
CA ALA A 31 9.51 -1.74 0.21
C ALA A 31 10.10 -2.39 -1.06
N GLY A 32 10.10 -1.68 -2.19
CA GLY A 32 10.74 -2.13 -3.43
C GLY A 32 12.26 -2.22 -3.32
N GLU A 33 12.88 -1.24 -2.66
CA GLU A 33 14.33 -1.23 -2.41
C GLU A 33 14.74 -2.40 -1.49
N ASP A 34 13.97 -2.65 -0.43
CA ASP A 34 14.17 -3.79 0.47
C ASP A 34 14.04 -5.14 -0.27
N ILE A 35 13.03 -5.27 -1.15
CA ILE A 35 12.83 -6.47 -1.98
C ILE A 35 14.03 -6.66 -2.93
N GLN A 36 14.51 -5.59 -3.56
CA GLN A 36 15.62 -5.66 -4.49
C GLN A 36 16.92 -6.07 -3.80
N ALA A 37 17.24 -5.47 -2.65
CA ALA A 37 18.40 -5.84 -1.84
C ALA A 37 18.33 -7.31 -1.38
N GLY A 38 17.15 -7.79 -1.00
CA GLY A 38 16.92 -9.19 -0.67
C GLY A 38 17.15 -10.12 -1.87
N GLY A 39 16.70 -9.73 -3.07
CA GLY A 39 16.91 -10.46 -4.32
C GLY A 39 18.40 -10.58 -4.68
N GLU A 40 19.15 -9.48 -4.62
CA GLU A 40 20.59 -9.49 -4.87
C GLU A 40 21.36 -10.41 -3.91
N ALA A 41 20.95 -10.45 -2.63
CA ALA A 41 21.56 -11.35 -1.65
C ALA A 41 21.32 -12.83 -2.01
N ILE A 42 20.14 -13.18 -2.51
CA ILE A 42 19.81 -14.52 -2.98
C ILE A 42 20.62 -14.87 -4.24
N GLU A 43 20.71 -13.95 -5.20
CA GLU A 43 21.50 -14.14 -6.44
C GLU A 43 22.96 -14.45 -6.11
N ARG A 44 23.60 -13.63 -5.26
CA ARG A 44 24.99 -13.85 -4.83
C ARG A 44 25.20 -15.17 -4.11
N ALA A 45 24.20 -15.63 -3.34
CA ALA A 45 24.26 -16.91 -2.66
C ALA A 45 24.08 -18.12 -3.60
N ALA A 46 23.44 -17.91 -4.76
CA ALA A 46 23.28 -18.92 -5.79
C ALA A 46 24.45 -18.97 -6.79
N GLU A 47 25.14 -17.84 -6.99
CA GLU A 47 26.32 -17.73 -7.85
C GLU A 47 27.63 -18.21 -7.18
N GLY A 48 27.64 -18.41 -5.86
CA GLY A 48 28.78 -18.90 -5.07
C GLY A 48 28.72 -20.40 -4.77
#